data_AF-A0A1L3NGN6-F1
#
_entry.id   AF-A0A1L3NGN6-F1
#
_cell.length_a   1.000
_cell.length_b   1.000
_cell.length_c   1.000
_cell.angle_alpha   90.00
_cell.angle_beta   90.00
_cell.angle_gamma   90.00
#
_symmetry.space_group_name_H-M   'P 1'
#
loop_
_entity.id
_entity.type
_entity.pdbx_description
1 polymer ?
#
loop_
_entity_poly.entity_id
_entity_poly.type
_entity_poly.pdbx_seq_one_letter_code
_entity_poly.pdbx_strand_id
1 'polypeptide(L)'
;MLSKETFNKGIEELTMEFECRGFKMSKEKAIKWYKHMKYINDDEFIKRIDKVLETNSYPPVMADILNAQIDNRDKRTQEAYAALEHLKGGIEFD
;
A
#
# COMPACT_ATOMS: atom_id res chain seq x y z
N MET A 1 5.58 8.86 3.28
CA MET A 1 4.27 9.17 3.91
C MET A 1 3.29 9.42 2.78
N LEU A 2 2.06 8.92 2.88
CA LEU A 2 1.12 8.89 1.77
C LEU A 2 0.75 10.31 1.33
N SER A 3 1.07 10.66 0.09
CA SER A 3 0.69 11.94 -0.49
C SER A 3 -0.81 11.98 -0.76
N LYS A 4 -1.40 13.18 -0.69
CA LYS A 4 -2.81 13.37 -1.03
C LYS A 4 -3.09 13.05 -2.50
N GLU A 5 -2.13 13.33 -3.38
CA GLU A 5 -2.24 13.05 -4.81
C GLU A 5 -2.33 11.55 -5.06
N THR A 6 -1.39 10.76 -4.53
CA THR A 6 -1.39 9.31 -4.67
C THR A 6 -2.63 8.69 -4.04
N PHE A 7 -3.04 9.17 -2.87
CA PHE A 7 -4.30 8.73 -2.26
C PHE A 7 -5.51 8.98 -3.16
N ASN A 8 -5.66 10.19 -3.70
CA ASN A 8 -6.81 10.54 -4.53
C ASN A 8 -6.85 9.70 -5.81
N LYS A 9 -5.71 9.47 -6.47
CA LYS A 9 -5.62 8.61 -7.66
C LYS A 9 -6.05 7.17 -7.35
N GLY A 10 -5.58 6.58 -6.25
CA GLY A 10 -6.01 5.23 -5.87
C GLY A 10 -7.51 5.15 -5.54
N ILE A 11 -8.10 6.18 -4.93
CA ILE A 11 -9.55 6.25 -4.72
C ILE A 11 -10.32 6.38 -6.04
N GLU A 12 -9.80 7.13 -7.00
CA GLU A 12 -10.37 7.25 -8.34
C GLU A 12 -10.40 5.91 -9.06
N GLU A 13 -9.31 5.14 -9.02
CA GLU A 13 -9.24 3.78 -9.58
C GLU A 13 -10.25 2.83 -8.95
N LEU A 14 -10.35 2.81 -7.61
CA LEU A 14 -11.38 2.03 -6.92
C LEU A 14 -12.80 2.47 -7.30
N THR A 15 -12.99 3.76 -7.54
CA THR A 15 -14.29 4.28 -7.96
C THR A 15 -14.62 3.78 -9.37
N MET A 16 -13.70 3.89 -10.33
CA MET A 16 -13.93 3.42 -11.70
C MET A 16 -14.25 1.93 -11.76
N GLU A 17 -13.49 1.09 -11.05
CA GLU A 17 -13.70 -0.37 -11.09
C GLU A 17 -15.00 -0.81 -10.39
N PHE A 18 -15.31 -0.23 -9.23
CA PHE A 18 -16.40 -0.71 -8.38
C PHE A 18 -17.66 0.17 -8.40
N GLU A 19 -17.72 1.25 -9.20
CA GLU A 19 -18.90 2.12 -9.30
C GLU A 19 -20.15 1.33 -9.70
N CYS A 20 -20.03 0.44 -10.69
CA CYS A 20 -21.12 -0.42 -11.14
C CYS A 20 -21.63 -1.39 -10.05
N ARG A 21 -20.82 -1.62 -9.00
CA ARG A 21 -21.14 -2.47 -7.85
C ARG A 21 -21.56 -1.65 -6.62
N GLY A 22 -21.71 -0.33 -6.78
CA GLY A 22 -22.19 0.59 -5.73
C GLY A 22 -21.10 1.16 -4.84
N PHE A 23 -19.81 1.05 -5.21
CA PHE A 23 -18.76 1.77 -4.50
C PHE A 23 -18.97 3.27 -4.61
N LYS A 24 -19.07 3.93 -3.45
CA LYS A 24 -19.19 5.38 -3.35
C LYS A 24 -18.21 5.89 -2.31
N MET A 25 -17.43 6.88 -2.72
CA MET A 25 -16.52 7.61 -1.83
C MET A 25 -17.01 9.04 -1.65
N SER A 26 -17.54 9.36 -0.46
CA SER A 26 -17.84 10.74 -0.10
C SER A 26 -16.56 11.46 0.35
N LYS A 27 -16.58 12.79 0.34
CA LYS A 27 -15.46 13.62 0.82
C LYS A 27 -15.11 13.32 2.27
N GLU A 28 -16.10 13.15 3.14
CA GLU A 28 -15.91 12.85 4.56
C GLU A 28 -15.29 11.46 4.76
N LYS A 29 -15.72 10.48 3.94
CA LYS A 29 -15.17 9.12 3.96
C LYS A 29 -13.71 9.12 3.49
N ALA A 30 -13.40 9.85 2.41
CA ALA A 30 -12.04 10.01 1.90
C ALA A 30 -11.11 10.66 2.93
N ILE A 31 -11.56 11.71 3.63
CA ILE A 31 -10.80 12.36 4.71
C ILE A 31 -10.49 11.37 5.84
N LYS A 32 -11.47 10.57 6.26
CA LYS A 32 -11.28 9.54 7.30
C LYS A 32 -10.26 8.50 6.84
N TRP A 33 -10.42 7.96 5.63
CA TRP A 33 -9.52 6.95 5.08
C TRP A 33 -8.08 7.47 5.00
N TYR A 34 -7.88 8.67 4.43
CA TYR A 34 -6.57 9.30 4.35
C TYR A 34 -5.93 9.48 5.73
N LYS A 35 -6.69 9.93 6.75
CA LYS A 35 -6.19 10.08 8.11
C LYS A 35 -5.66 8.76 8.69
N HIS A 36 -6.32 7.64 8.37
CA HIS A 36 -5.94 6.29 8.81
C HIS A 36 -4.88 5.63 7.92
N MET A 37 -4.63 6.13 6.71
CA MET A 37 -3.66 5.53 5.79
C MET A 37 -2.39 6.38 5.63
N LYS A 38 -2.38 7.62 6.16
CA LYS A 38 -1.29 8.59 5.96
C LYS A 38 0.11 8.06 6.30
N TYR A 39 0.23 7.11 7.22
CA TYR A 39 1.52 6.56 7.64
C TYR A 39 2.15 5.60 6.63
N ILE A 40 1.35 5.04 5.71
CA ILE A 40 1.83 4.20 4.62
C ILE A 40 2.59 5.07 3.62
N ASN A 41 3.57 4.54 2.88
CA ASN A 41 4.21 5.28 1.79
C ASN A 41 3.43 5.10 0.48
N ASP A 42 3.73 5.95 -0.52
CA ASP A 42 3.02 5.96 -1.79
C ASP A 42 3.11 4.61 -2.52
N ASP A 43 4.31 4.02 -2.61
CA ASP A 43 4.54 2.74 -3.29
C ASP A 43 3.75 1.59 -2.66
N GLU A 44 3.75 1.51 -1.32
CA GLU A 44 3.01 0.50 -0.57
C GLU A 44 1.50 0.69 -0.75
N PHE A 45 1.02 1.92 -0.75
CA PHE A 45 -0.39 2.20 -0.99
C PHE A 45 -0.82 1.78 -2.40
N ILE A 46 -0.04 2.13 -3.43
CA ILE A 46 -0.30 1.76 -4.83
C ILE A 46 -0.40 0.24 -4.96
N LYS A 47 0.58 -0.51 -4.45
CA LYS A 47 0.57 -1.98 -4.50
C LYS A 47 -0.67 -2.58 -3.81
N ARG A 48 -1.16 -1.95 -2.74
CA ARG A 48 -2.36 -2.41 -2.03
C ARG A 48 -3.62 -2.11 -2.82
N ILE A 49 -3.69 -0.97 -3.52
CA ILE A 49 -4.79 -0.65 -4.45
C ILE A 49 -4.83 -1.68 -5.58
N ASP A 50 -3.70 -1.92 -6.25
CA ASP A 50 -3.57 -2.92 -7.30
C ASP A 50 -4.07 -4.29 -6.81
N LYS A 51 -3.64 -4.69 -5.61
CA LYS A 51 -4.04 -5.97 -5.04
C LYS A 51 -5.55 -6.05 -4.79
N VAL A 52 -6.16 -4.97 -4.31
CA VAL A 52 -7.61 -4.90 -4.09
C VAL A 52 -8.35 -4.97 -5.43
N LEU A 53 -7.90 -4.24 -6.45
CA LEU A 53 -8.49 -4.30 -7.80
C LEU A 53 -8.44 -5.71 -8.39
N GLU A 54 -7.34 -6.43 -8.19
CA GLU A 54 -7.18 -7.82 -8.67
C GLU A 54 -8.04 -8.85 -7.94
N THR A 55 -8.31 -8.66 -6.65
CA THR A 55 -8.81 -9.75 -5.78
C THR A 55 -10.20 -9.51 -5.21
N ASN A 56 -10.64 -8.27 -5.07
CA ASN A 56 -11.95 -7.98 -4.52
C ASN A 56 -13.04 -8.15 -5.58
N SER A 57 -14.04 -8.99 -5.28
CA SER A 57 -15.26 -9.08 -6.10
C SER A 57 -16.29 -8.00 -5.76
N TYR A 58 -16.23 -7.45 -4.53
CA TYR A 58 -17.18 -6.50 -3.99
C TYR A 58 -16.54 -5.12 -3.73
N PRO A 59 -17.34 -4.04 -3.65
CA PRO A 59 -16.86 -2.72 -3.26
C PRO A 59 -15.98 -2.77 -2.00
N PRO A 60 -14.71 -2.34 -2.08
CA PRO A 60 -13.81 -2.46 -0.95
C PRO A 60 -14.13 -1.48 0.18
N VAL A 61 -13.72 -1.85 1.38
CA VAL A 61 -13.63 -0.98 2.54
C VAL A 61 -12.17 -0.68 2.88
N MET A 62 -11.95 0.28 3.79
CA MET A 62 -10.61 0.73 4.20
C MET A 62 -9.74 -0.45 4.67
N ALA A 63 -10.36 -1.40 5.37
CA ALA A 63 -9.69 -2.58 5.90
C ALA A 63 -9.14 -3.48 4.78
N ASP A 64 -9.81 -3.58 3.63
CA ASP A 64 -9.35 -4.42 2.53
C ASP A 64 -8.01 -3.91 1.98
N ILE A 65 -7.87 -2.60 1.83
CA ILE A 65 -6.61 -1.97 1.40
C ILE A 65 -5.53 -2.13 2.48
N LEU A 66 -5.87 -1.90 3.75
CA LEU A 66 -4.93 -2.02 4.88
C LEU A 66 -4.47 -3.46 5.14
N ASN A 67 -5.26 -4.45 4.75
CA ASN A 67 -4.96 -5.87 4.93
C ASN A 67 -4.54 -6.57 3.64
N ALA A 68 -4.57 -5.87 2.49
CA ALA A 68 -4.13 -6.40 1.21
C ALA A 68 -2.69 -6.93 1.32
N GLN A 69 -2.53 -8.22 1.05
CA GLN A 69 -1.21 -8.85 1.07
C GLN A 69 -0.46 -8.50 -0.21
N ILE A 70 0.47 -7.57 -0.08
CA ILE A 70 1.41 -7.20 -1.13
C ILE A 70 2.67 -8.04 -1.02
N ASP A 71 3.25 -8.37 -2.17
CA ASP A 71 4.51 -9.09 -2.22
C ASP A 71 5.67 -8.17 -1.83
N ASN A 72 6.23 -8.41 -0.65
CA ASN A 72 7.36 -7.66 -0.11
C ASN A 72 8.70 -8.39 -0.28
N ARG A 73 8.80 -9.36 -1.21
CA ARG A 73 10.03 -10.11 -1.47
C ARG A 73 11.23 -9.21 -1.76
N ASP A 74 11.05 -8.13 -2.52
CA ASP A 74 12.13 -7.18 -2.82
C ASP A 74 12.67 -6.48 -1.56
N LYS A 75 11.77 -6.06 -0.67
CA LYS A 75 12.14 -5.39 0.58
C LYS A 75 12.91 -6.31 1.52
N ARG A 76 12.46 -7.57 1.66
CA ARG A 76 13.16 -8.60 2.45
C ARG A 76 14.53 -8.92 1.87
N THR A 77 14.63 -8.94 0.54
CA THR A 77 15.88 -9.21 -0.17
C THR A 77 16.88 -8.07 0.05
N GLN A 78 16.44 -6.81 -0.04
CA GLN A 78 17.25 -5.63 0.25
C GLN A 78 17.69 -5.59 1.72
N GLU A 79 16.80 -5.87 2.67
CA GLU A 79 17.12 -5.95 4.10
C GLU A 79 18.15 -7.07 4.39
N ALA A 80 18.02 -8.22 3.72
CA ALA A 80 18.99 -9.31 3.83
C ALA A 80 20.36 -8.92 3.26
N TYR A 81 20.43 -8.24 2.12
CA TYR A 81 21.69 -7.75 1.56
C TYR A 81 22.35 -6.70 2.45
N ALA A 82 21.58 -5.74 2.98
CA ALA A 82 22.09 -4.74 3.92
C ALA A 82 22.65 -5.38 5.21
N ALA A 83 21.94 -6.38 5.77
CA ALA A 83 22.42 -7.13 6.93
C ALA A 83 23.73 -7.89 6.63
N LEU A 84 23.86 -8.47 5.45
CA LEU A 84 25.09 -9.16 5.02
C LEU A 84 26.27 -8.19 4.82
N GLU A 85 26.05 -6.98 4.31
CA GLU A 85 27.10 -5.96 4.19
C GLU A 85 27.62 -5.50 5.55
N HIS A 86 26.74 -5.31 6.53
CA HIS A 86 27.14 -5.00 7.91
C HIS A 86 27.99 -6.11 8.54
N LEU A 87 27.72 -7.38 8.24
CA LEU A 87 28.51 -8.52 8.71
C LEU A 87 29.89 -8.60 8.04
N LYS A 88 30.01 -8.17 6.77
CA LYS A 88 31.29 -8.17 6.04
C LYS A 88 32.27 -7.11 6.55
N GLY A 89 31.78 -6.01 7.13
CA GLY A 89 32.62 -4.93 7.69
C GLY A 89 33.13 -5.18 9.12
N GLY A 90 32.77 -6.30 9.76
CA GLY A 90 33.10 -6.59 11.16
C GLY A 90 34.08 -7.75 11.37
N ILE A 91 34.68 -8.30 10.31
CA ILE A 91 35.70 -9.34 10.42
C ILE A 91 37.07 -8.72 10.14
N GLU A 92 37.59 -7.97 11.12
CA GLU A 92 39.05 -7.83 11.25
C GLU A 92 39.54 -9.12 11.90
N PHE A 93 40.21 -9.98 11.12
CA PHE A 93 41.00 -11.06 11.69
C PHE A 93 42.28 -10.42 12.24
N ASP A 94 42.39 -10.37 13.57
CA ASP A 94 43.67 -10.20 14.28
C ASP A 94 44.64 -11.34 13.93
#